data_AF-A0A968BV92-F1
#
_entry.id   AF-A0A968BV92-F1
#
_cell.length_a   1.000
_cell.length_b   1.000
_cell.length_c   1.000
_cell.angle_alpha   90.00
_cell.angle_beta   90.00
_cell.angle_gamma   90.00
#
_symmetry.space_group_name_H-M   'P 1'
#
loop_
_entity.id
_entity.type
_entity.pdbx_description
1 polymer ?
#
loop_
_entity_poly.entity_id
_entity_poly.type
_entity_poly.pdbx_seq_one_letter_code
_entity_poly.pdbx_strand_id
1 'polypeptide(L)' 'MPKDTFFNLPEDKRALICKVALEEFGEYAFDQASINRIVAKAGIAKGSFY' A
#
# COMPACT_ATOMS: atom_id res chain seq x y z
N MET A 1 -2.40 -8.15 11.04
CA MET A 1 -2.07 -8.90 9.81
C MET A 1 -2.93 -8.36 8.66
N PRO A 2 -2.42 -8.30 7.41
CA PRO A 2 -3.23 -8.00 6.23
C PRO A 2 -4.39 -9.00 6.09
N LYS A 3 -5.47 -8.58 5.42
CA LYS A 3 -6.62 -9.45 5.14
C LYS A 3 -6.29 -10.48 4.07
N ASP A 4 -7.04 -11.59 4.03
CA ASP A 4 -6.89 -12.63 2.99
C ASP A 4 -7.02 -12.07 1.57
N THR A 5 -7.83 -11.03 1.39
CA THR A 5 -7.97 -10.31 0.11
C THR A 5 -6.66 -9.76 -0.41
N PHE A 6 -5.73 -9.37 0.45
CA PHE A 6 -4.39 -8.91 0.05
C PHE A 6 -3.52 -10.08 -0.45
N PHE A 7 -3.60 -11.24 0.20
CA PHE A 7 -2.83 -12.42 -0.20
C PHE A 7 -3.36 -13.05 -1.49
N ASN A 8 -4.65 -12.89 -1.77
CA ASN A 8 -5.29 -13.33 -3.02
C ASN A 8 -4.96 -12.43 -4.23
N LEU A 9 -4.24 -11.32 -4.04
CA LEU A 9 -3.80 -10.49 -5.16
C LEU A 9 -2.73 -11.22 -5.99
N PRO A 10 -2.68 -10.94 -7.31
CA PRO A 10 -1.51 -11.24 -8.14
C PRO A 10 -0.22 -10.77 -7.45
N GLU A 11 0.84 -11.58 -7.57
CA GLU A 11 2.09 -11.37 -6.85
C GLU A 11 2.75 -10.02 -7.15
N ASP A 12 2.73 -9.61 -8.42
CA ASP A 12 3.20 -8.31 -8.90
C ASP A 12 2.47 -7.14 -8.23
N LYS A 13 1.14 -7.24 -8.13
CA LYS A 13 0.32 -6.23 -7.47
C LYS A 13 0.58 -6.15 -5.98
N ARG A 14 0.75 -7.31 -5.33
CA ARG A 14 1.12 -7.39 -3.90
C ARG A 14 2.50 -6.77 -3.66
N ALA A 15 3.48 -7.11 -4.50
CA ALA A 15 4.84 -6.57 -4.42
C ALA A 15 4.86 -5.05 -4.62
N LEU A 16 4.08 -4.53 -5.57
CA LEU A 16 3.96 -3.08 -5.79
C LEU A 16 3.41 -2.36 -4.56
N ILE A 17 2.33 -2.86 -3.97
CA ILE A 17 1.73 -2.26 -2.76
C ILE A 17 2.74 -2.26 -1.60
N CYS A 18 3.45 -3.37 -1.39
CA CYS A 18 4.50 -3.46 -0.38
C CYS A 18 5.63 -2.47 -0.62
N LYS A 19 6.15 -2.39 -1.86
CA LYS A 19 7.22 -1.47 -2.24
C LYS A 19 6.84 -0.02 -1.93
N VAL A 20 5.67 0.41 -2.40
CA VAL A 20 5.20 1.79 -2.22
C VAL A 20 4.95 2.11 -0.74
N ALA A 21 4.39 1.16 0.02
CA ALA A 21 4.20 1.34 1.45
C ALA A 21 5.56 1.46 2.20
N LEU A 22 6.54 0.63 1.85
CA LEU A 22 7.88 0.70 2.41
C LEU A 22 8.56 2.03 2.11
N GLU A 23 8.44 2.54 0.88
CA GLU A 23 8.95 3.87 0.51
C GLU A 23 8.28 4.97 1.36
N GLU A 24 6.95 4.93 1.50
CA GLU A 24 6.20 5.92 2.28
C GLU A 24 6.61 5.94 3.75
N PHE A 25 6.67 4.78 4.41
CA PHE A 25 7.05 4.68 5.82
C PHE A 25 8.56 4.80 6.04
N GLY A 26 9.37 4.71 4.98
CA GLY A 26 10.81 5.01 5.02
C GLY A 26 11.10 6.51 4.89
N GLU A 27 10.23 7.26 4.19
CA GLU A 27 10.37 8.70 3.98
C GLU A 27 9.65 9.54 5.05
N TYR A 28 8.52 9.05 5.57
CA TYR A 28 7.67 9.77 6.52
C TYR A 28 7.52 8.99 7.82
N ALA A 29 7.52 9.70 8.95
CA ALA A 29 7.12 9.13 10.23
C ALA A 29 5.68 8.60 10.18
N PHE A 30 5.33 7.67 11.07
CA PHE A 30 4.06 6.96 11.05
C PHE A 30 2.82 7.88 11.06
N ASP A 31 2.88 8.98 11.80
CA ASP A 31 1.83 9.99 11.91
C ASP A 31 1.72 10.90 10.67
N GLN A 32 2.79 10.99 9.89
CA GLN A 32 2.87 11.79 8.65
C GLN A 32 2.68 10.96 7.38
N ALA A 33 2.73 9.63 7.49
CA ALA A 33 2.50 8.72 6.38
C ALA A 33 1.04 8.81 5.89
N SER A 34 0.86 8.75 4.57
CA SER A 34 -0.42 9.01 3.91
C SER A 34 -0.86 7.84 3.05
N ILE A 35 -1.99 7.24 3.42
CA ILE A 35 -2.66 6.21 2.59
C ILE A 35 -2.97 6.78 1.21
N ASN A 36 -3.35 8.06 1.10
CA ASN A 36 -3.64 8.68 -0.19
C ASN A 36 -2.41 8.67 -1.12
N ARG A 37 -1.20 8.90 -0.59
CA ARG A 37 0.05 8.82 -1.38
C ARG A 37 0.33 7.39 -1.82
N ILE A 38 0.15 6.42 -0.91
CA ILE A 38 0.36 4.99 -1.20
C ILE A 38 -0.56 4.54 -2.34
N VAL A 39 -1.87 4.79 -2.21
CA VAL A 39 -2.85 4.29 -3.20
C VAL A 39 -2.71 5.00 -4.56
N ALA A 40 -2.31 6.29 -4.56
CA ALA A 40 -2.01 7.02 -5.79
C ALA A 40 -0.77 6.45 -6.49
N LYS A 41 0.34 6.22 -5.76
CA LYS A 41 1.56 5.60 -6.31
C LYS A 41 1.34 4.14 -6.76
N ALA A 42 0.52 3.39 -6.03
CA ALA A 42 0.20 2.00 -6.37
C ALA A 42 -0.89 1.85 -7.45
N GLY A 43 -1.52 2.96 -7.88
CA GLY A 43 -2.56 2.95 -8.92
C GLY A 43 -3.84 2.21 -8.52
N ILE A 44 -4.21 2.25 -7.23
CA ILE A 44 -5.42 1.58 -6.70
C ILE A 44 -6.40 2.59 -6.11
N ALA A 45 -7.69 2.23 -6.08
CA ALA A 45 -8.69 3.04 -5.40
C ALA A 45 -8.46 3.00 -3.88
N LYS A 46 -8.69 4.14 -3.19
CA LYS A 46 -8.54 4.23 -1.72
C LYS A 46 -9.38 3.20 -0.97
N GLY A 47 -10.58 2.92 -1.45
CA GLY A 47 -11.46 1.91 -0.86
C GLY A 47 -10.88 0.50 -0.90
N SER A 48 -9.97 0.20 -1.83
CA SER A 48 -9.31 -1.11 -1.96
C SER A 48 -8.14 -1.30 -0.98
N PHE A 49 -7.75 -0.27 -0.22
CA PHE A 49 -6.67 -0.37 0.77
C PHE A 49 -7.14 -1.03 2.07
N TYR A 50 -8.43 -0.90 2.41
CA TYR A 50 -9.03 -1.41 3.64
C TYR A 50 -9.62 -2.81 3.45
#